data_AF-A0A4S2ME30-F1
#
_entry.id   AF-A0A4S2ME30-F1
#
_cell.length_a   1.000
_cell.length_b   1.000
_cell.length_c   1.000
_cell.angle_alpha   90.00
_cell.angle_beta   90.00
_cell.angle_gamma   90.00
#
_symmetry.space_group_name_H-M   'P 1'
#
loop_
_entity.id
_entity.type
_entity.pdbx_description
1 polymer ?
#
loop_
_entity_poly.entity_id
_entity_poly.type
_entity_poly.pdbx_seq_one_letter_code
_entity_poly.pdbx_strand_id
1 'polypeptide(L)'
;MTLFLFIPNFFLRRYKSNRCYSQYALDGPTIKRFFRVHAFLWMLFNYLLPAVIMISSHAYVIRVIRHPTLGQQRGRQVQNNVKKLILTTSLMAGLLLALHLYEAIRYILANSNVIRYAAGTATQQVGPLLITLSALLNPCVLIATSYTVRRQVIRSVLRFDTTNETSFTN
;
A
#
# COMPACT_ATOMS: atom_id res chain seq x y z
N MET A 1 -15.31 5.00 -0.95
CA MET A 1 -15.46 3.95 -1.97
C MET A 1 -14.73 2.65 -1.64
N THR A 2 -13.60 2.66 -0.92
CA THR A 2 -12.88 1.44 -0.49
C THR A 2 -13.65 0.55 0.48
N LEU A 3 -14.56 1.12 1.29
CA LEU A 3 -15.38 0.37 2.24
C LEU A 3 -16.23 -0.72 1.56
N PHE A 4 -16.88 -0.44 0.43
CA PHE A 4 -17.69 -1.44 -0.28
C PHE A 4 -16.85 -2.62 -0.84
N LEU A 5 -15.58 -2.38 -1.14
CA LEU A 5 -14.63 -3.43 -1.54
C LEU A 5 -14.07 -4.20 -0.33
N PHE A 6 -14.20 -3.67 0.89
CA PHE A 6 -13.70 -4.32 2.10
C PHE A 6 -14.80 -5.03 2.89
N ILE A 7 -16.05 -4.58 2.83
CA ILE A 7 -17.21 -5.19 3.52
C ILE A 7 -17.33 -6.69 3.24
N PRO A 8 -17.18 -7.18 1.99
CA PRO A 8 -17.22 -8.61 1.70
C PRO A 8 -16.21 -9.45 2.49
N ASN A 9 -15.05 -8.88 2.85
CA ASN A 9 -14.00 -9.62 3.54
C ASN A 9 -14.41 -10.06 4.96
N PHE A 10 -15.38 -9.36 5.59
CA PHE A 10 -15.91 -9.81 6.88
C PHE A 10 -16.66 -11.14 6.76
N PHE A 11 -17.32 -11.40 5.63
CA PHE A 11 -18.03 -12.66 5.39
C PHE A 11 -17.09 -13.82 4.99
N LEU A 12 -15.77 -13.60 4.95
CA LEU A 12 -14.74 -14.64 4.84
C LEU A 12 -14.27 -15.15 6.21
N ARG A 13 -14.88 -14.67 7.30
CA ARG A 13 -14.56 -15.08 8.66
C ARG A 13 -15.74 -15.83 9.25
N ARG A 14 -15.46 -17.00 9.82
CA ARG A 14 -16.42 -17.82 10.54
C ARG A 14 -15.90 -18.10 11.94
N TYR A 15 -16.65 -17.68 12.95
CA TYR A 15 -16.35 -18.00 14.34
C TYR A 15 -16.99 -19.34 14.70
N LYS A 16 -16.17 -20.32 15.10
CA LYS A 16 -16.63 -21.66 15.51
C LYS A 16 -15.70 -22.19 16.60
N SER A 17 -16.25 -22.86 17.62
CA SER A 17 -15.44 -23.51 18.68
C SER A 17 -14.39 -22.60 19.33
N ASN A 18 -14.78 -21.39 19.70
CA ASN A 18 -13.92 -20.37 20.29
C ASN A 18 -12.70 -19.94 19.43
N ARG A 19 -12.76 -20.17 18.12
CA ARG A 19 -11.70 -19.81 17.16
C ARG A 19 -12.29 -19.13 15.92
N CYS A 20 -11.52 -18.23 15.34
CA CYS A 20 -11.88 -17.54 14.10
C CYS A 20 -11.23 -18.23 12.90
N TYR A 21 -12.04 -18.84 12.04
CA TYR A 21 -11.59 -19.53 10.83
C TYR A 21 -11.74 -18.64 9.61
N SER A 22 -10.80 -18.80 8.66
CA SER A 22 -10.86 -18.16 7.35
C SER A 22 -11.68 -19.02 6.39
N GLN A 23 -13.01 -18.95 6.53
CA GLN A 23 -14.00 -19.72 5.78
C GLN A 23 -15.24 -18.84 5.55
N TYR A 24 -16.01 -19.13 4.50
CA TYR A 24 -17.24 -18.40 4.23
C TYR A 24 -18.20 -18.45 5.43
N ALA A 25 -18.71 -17.29 5.83
CA ALA A 25 -19.70 -17.16 6.89
C ALA A 25 -21.05 -17.79 6.50
N LEU A 26 -21.37 -17.77 5.19
CA LEU A 26 -22.57 -18.33 4.59
C LEU A 26 -22.18 -19.42 3.58
N ASP A 27 -22.83 -20.57 3.67
CA ASP A 27 -22.61 -21.70 2.78
C ASP A 27 -23.53 -21.59 1.55
N GLY A 28 -22.99 -21.82 0.34
CA GLY A 28 -23.78 -21.85 -0.88
C GLY A 28 -22.97 -21.62 -2.17
N PRO A 29 -23.45 -22.11 -3.33
CA PRO A 29 -22.76 -21.94 -4.61
C PRO A 29 -22.72 -20.47 -5.06
N THR A 30 -23.74 -19.69 -4.72
CA THR A 30 -23.83 -18.26 -5.05
C THR A 30 -22.74 -17.44 -4.35
N ILE A 31 -22.49 -17.72 -3.07
CA ILE A 31 -21.44 -17.05 -2.28
C ILE A 31 -20.05 -17.33 -2.85
N LYS A 32 -19.77 -18.58 -3.23
CA LYS A 32 -18.51 -18.95 -3.89
C LYS A 32 -18.30 -18.18 -5.21
N ARG A 33 -19.35 -18.05 -6.02
CA ARG A 33 -19.27 -17.31 -7.29
C ARG A 33 -19.06 -15.80 -7.07
N PHE A 34 -19.76 -15.24 -6.08
CA PHE A 34 -19.60 -13.84 -5.68
C PHE A 34 -18.16 -13.54 -5.24
N PHE A 35 -17.58 -14.37 -4.35
CA PHE A 35 -16.22 -14.15 -3.87
C PHE A 35 -15.15 -14.33 -4.94
N ARG A 36 -15.39 -15.21 -5.92
CA ARG A 36 -14.53 -15.32 -7.11
C ARG A 36 -14.49 -14.01 -7.88
N VAL A 37 -15.64 -13.43 -8.21
CA VAL A 37 -15.72 -12.16 -8.94
C VAL A 37 -15.15 -11.02 -8.10
N HIS A 38 -15.48 -11.00 -6.81
CA HIS A 38 -14.96 -10.03 -5.86
C HIS A 38 -13.42 -10.05 -5.79
N ALA A 39 -12.78 -11.22 -5.84
CA ALA A 39 -11.31 -11.32 -5.84
C ALA A 39 -10.66 -10.59 -7.03
N PHE A 40 -11.23 -10.73 -8.22
CA PHE A 40 -10.76 -10.01 -9.41
C PHE A 40 -11.02 -8.50 -9.30
N LEU A 41 -12.23 -8.10 -8.87
CA LEU A 41 -12.58 -6.69 -8.68
C LEU A 41 -11.68 -6.03 -7.63
N TRP A 42 -11.39 -6.73 -6.53
CA TRP A 42 -10.51 -6.24 -5.49
C TRP A 42 -9.09 -6.03 -6.02
N MET A 43 -8.54 -6.98 -6.79
CA MET A 43 -7.23 -6.80 -7.43
C MET A 43 -7.23 -5.60 -8.39
N LEU A 44 -8.26 -5.52 -9.24
CA LEU A 44 -8.37 -4.50 -10.28
C LEU A 44 -8.48 -3.10 -9.68
N PHE A 45 -9.42 -2.89 -8.75
CA PHE A 45 -9.71 -1.56 -8.21
C PHE A 45 -8.75 -1.13 -7.10
N ASN A 46 -8.21 -2.05 -6.31
CA ASN A 46 -7.34 -1.70 -5.18
C ASN A 46 -5.88 -1.57 -5.58
N TYR A 47 -5.43 -2.27 -6.63
CA TYR A 47 -4.03 -2.31 -7.04
C TYR A 47 -3.81 -1.84 -8.47
N LEU A 48 -4.47 -2.46 -9.46
CA LEU A 48 -4.14 -2.22 -10.86
C LEU A 48 -4.59 -0.83 -11.35
N LEU A 49 -5.82 -0.41 -11.05
CA LEU A 49 -6.34 0.89 -11.47
C LEU A 49 -5.55 2.05 -10.84
N PRO A 50 -5.27 2.08 -9.52
CA PRO A 50 -4.40 3.09 -8.93
C PRO A 50 -2.99 3.10 -9.54
N ALA A 51 -2.42 1.93 -9.83
CA ALA A 51 -1.11 1.82 -10.47
C ALA A 51 -1.09 2.47 -11.86
N VAL A 52 -2.08 2.17 -12.69
CA VAL A 52 -2.20 2.73 -14.05
C VAL A 52 -2.38 4.26 -14.01
N ILE A 53 -3.22 4.76 -13.11
CA ILE A 53 -3.43 6.22 -12.93
C ILE A 53 -2.12 6.89 -12.46
N MET A 54 -1.40 6.26 -11.55
CA MET A 54 -0.11 6.79 -11.07
C MET A 54 0.95 6.79 -12.17
N ILE A 55 1.11 5.68 -12.90
CA ILE A 55 2.10 5.57 -13.98
C ILE A 55 1.77 6.58 -15.10
N SER A 56 0.51 6.67 -15.52
CA SER A 56 0.09 7.59 -16.58
C SER A 56 0.24 9.06 -16.17
N SER A 57 -0.14 9.42 -14.95
CA SER A 57 0.05 10.80 -14.44
C SER A 57 1.54 11.17 -14.37
N HIS A 58 2.39 10.26 -13.89
CA HIS A 58 3.83 10.49 -13.79
C HIS A 58 4.46 10.60 -15.17
N ALA A 59 4.08 9.73 -16.11
CA ALA A 59 4.52 9.81 -17.50
C ALA A 59 4.11 11.12 -18.17
N TYR A 60 2.88 11.59 -17.94
CA TYR A 60 2.40 12.88 -18.45
C TYR A 60 3.21 14.04 -17.89
N VAL A 61 3.39 14.11 -16.57
CA VAL A 61 4.17 15.19 -15.94
C VAL A 61 5.62 15.18 -16.40
N ILE A 62 6.25 14.00 -16.54
CA ILE A 62 7.60 13.90 -17.08
C ILE A 62 7.67 14.41 -18.52
N ARG A 63 6.69 14.12 -19.37
CA ARG A 63 6.63 14.63 -20.76
C ARG A 63 6.54 16.15 -20.78
N VAL A 64 5.62 16.74 -20.01
CA VAL A 64 5.47 18.19 -19.90
C VAL A 64 6.76 18.85 -19.39
N ILE A 65 7.39 18.25 -18.38
CA ILE A 65 8.62 18.74 -17.78
C ILE A 65 9.83 18.65 -18.75
N ARG A 66 9.85 17.68 -19.67
CA ARG A 66 10.95 17.49 -20.63
C ARG A 66 10.93 18.48 -21.80
N HIS A 67 9.80 19.16 -22.05
CA HIS A 67 9.68 20.22 -23.06
C HIS A 67 9.49 21.60 -22.41
N PRO A 68 10.51 22.16 -21.74
CA PRO A 68 10.38 23.48 -21.14
C PRO A 68 10.27 24.57 -22.22
N THR A 69 9.29 25.45 -22.08
CA THR A 69 9.23 26.73 -22.78
C THR A 69 10.43 27.60 -22.39
N LEU A 70 11.07 28.25 -23.37
CA LEU A 70 12.25 29.11 -23.18
C LEU A 70 11.96 30.24 -22.17
N GLY A 71 12.76 30.33 -21.09
CA GLY A 71 12.73 31.45 -20.12
C GLY A 71 12.53 31.09 -18.64
N GLN A 72 12.33 29.82 -18.26
CA GLN A 72 11.82 29.48 -16.93
C GLN A 72 12.89 29.05 -15.90
N GLN A 73 13.73 29.97 -15.42
CA GLN A 73 14.66 29.68 -14.31
C GLN A 73 13.94 29.35 -12.99
N ARG A 74 12.83 30.04 -12.67
CA ARG A 74 11.95 29.74 -11.51
C ARG A 74 11.29 28.35 -11.64
N GLY A 75 11.21 27.82 -12.87
CA GLY A 75 10.71 26.48 -13.16
C GLY A 75 11.62 25.37 -12.67
N ARG A 76 12.94 25.59 -12.56
CA ARG A 76 13.92 24.52 -12.26
C ARG A 76 13.80 24.00 -10.82
N GLN A 77 13.52 24.88 -9.86
CA GLN A 77 13.25 24.48 -8.46
C GLN A 77 11.90 23.77 -8.33
N VAL A 78 10.84 24.28 -8.99
CA VAL A 78 9.52 23.63 -9.03
C VAL A 78 9.62 22.26 -9.70
N GLN A 79 10.36 22.16 -10.80
CA GLN A 79 10.63 20.93 -11.53
C GLN A 79 11.35 19.88 -10.68
N ASN A 80 12.34 20.29 -9.88
CA ASN A 80 13.04 19.38 -8.97
C ASN A 80 12.13 18.89 -7.84
N ASN A 81 11.29 19.76 -7.28
CA ASN A 81 10.30 19.38 -6.27
C ASN A 81 9.25 18.41 -6.83
N VAL A 82 8.75 18.67 -8.03
CA VAL A 82 7.79 17.79 -8.72
C VAL A 82 8.42 16.44 -9.06
N LYS A 83 9.66 16.40 -9.56
CA LYS A 83 10.41 15.15 -9.79
C LYS A 83 10.57 14.34 -8.50
N LYS A 84 10.85 15.00 -7.38
CA LYS A 84 11.02 14.36 -6.07
C LYS A 84 9.69 13.82 -5.53
N LEU A 85 8.59 14.54 -5.74
CA LEU A 85 7.25 14.07 -5.44
C LEU A 85 6.92 12.82 -6.26
N ILE A 86 7.07 12.89 -7.59
CA ILE A 86 6.88 11.78 -8.54
C ILE A 86 7.69 10.55 -8.14
N LEU A 87 8.97 10.74 -7.80
CA LEU A 87 9.84 9.64 -7.40
C LEU A 87 9.34 8.99 -6.10
N THR A 88 8.93 9.80 -5.13
CA THR A 88 8.38 9.32 -3.84
C THR A 88 7.10 8.53 -4.04
N THR A 89 6.14 9.10 -4.77
CA THR A 89 4.83 8.47 -5.00
C THR A 89 4.99 7.21 -5.85
N SER A 90 5.87 7.21 -6.85
CA SER A 90 6.19 6.02 -7.65
C SER A 90 6.85 4.92 -6.81
N LEU A 91 7.79 5.26 -5.91
CA LEU A 91 8.42 4.29 -5.01
C LEU A 91 7.41 3.68 -4.05
N MET A 92 6.55 4.50 -3.44
CA MET A 92 5.50 4.01 -2.55
C MET A 92 4.52 3.08 -3.27
N ALA A 93 4.04 3.46 -4.46
CA ALA A 93 3.19 2.57 -5.26
C ALA A 93 3.88 1.27 -5.64
N GLY A 94 5.13 1.35 -6.09
CA GLY A 94 5.89 0.18 -6.51
C GLY A 94 6.06 -0.82 -5.36
N LEU A 95 6.42 -0.33 -4.17
CA LEU A 95 6.53 -1.15 -2.97
C LEU A 95 5.18 -1.77 -2.58
N LEU A 96 4.10 -0.99 -2.59
CA LEU A 96 2.77 -1.49 -2.30
C LEU A 96 2.36 -2.60 -3.27
N LEU A 97 2.54 -2.39 -4.58
CA LEU A 97 2.24 -3.40 -5.59
C LEU A 97 3.08 -4.66 -5.40
N ALA A 98 4.40 -4.53 -5.29
CA ALA A 98 5.30 -5.68 -5.17
C ALA A 98 5.00 -6.52 -3.93
N LEU A 99 4.78 -5.87 -2.78
CA LEU A 99 4.54 -6.55 -1.51
C LEU A 99 3.13 -7.14 -1.42
N HIS A 100 2.13 -6.50 -2.05
CA HIS A 100 0.74 -6.99 -2.03
C HIS A 100 0.46 -8.02 -3.13
N LEU A 101 1.31 -8.11 -4.16
CA LEU A 101 1.09 -8.98 -5.31
C LEU A 101 0.99 -10.45 -4.91
N TYR A 102 1.83 -10.90 -3.97
CA TYR A 102 1.82 -12.29 -3.50
C TYR A 102 0.45 -12.68 -2.94
N GLU A 103 -0.10 -11.86 -2.04
CA GLU A 103 -1.41 -12.12 -1.43
C GLU A 103 -2.53 -12.02 -2.48
N ALA A 104 -2.47 -11.04 -3.38
CA ALA A 104 -3.47 -10.86 -4.44
C ALA A 104 -3.53 -12.08 -5.39
N ILE A 105 -2.37 -12.58 -5.83
CA ILE A 105 -2.29 -13.77 -6.68
C ILE A 105 -2.83 -14.98 -5.92
N ARG A 106 -2.35 -15.23 -4.68
CA ARG A 106 -2.83 -16.35 -3.87
C ARG A 106 -4.33 -16.31 -3.63
N TYR A 107 -4.88 -15.13 -3.38
CA TYR A 107 -6.31 -14.95 -3.16
C TYR A 107 -7.13 -15.32 -4.40
N ILE A 108 -6.70 -14.93 -5.61
CA ILE A 108 -7.34 -15.32 -6.87
C ILE A 108 -7.24 -16.84 -7.09
N LEU A 109 -6.07 -17.43 -6.91
CA LEU A 109 -5.86 -18.87 -7.09
C LEU A 109 -6.68 -19.70 -6.10
N ALA A 110 -6.81 -19.24 -4.86
CA ALA A 110 -7.64 -19.86 -3.84
C ALA A 110 -9.13 -19.82 -4.20
N ASN A 111 -9.65 -18.65 -4.63
CA ASN A 111 -11.05 -18.50 -5.03
C ASN A 111 -11.38 -19.20 -6.37
N SER A 112 -10.37 -19.49 -7.18
CA SER A 112 -10.48 -20.27 -8.42
C SER A 112 -10.40 -21.78 -8.17
N ASN A 113 -10.22 -22.23 -6.92
CA ASN A 113 -9.98 -23.62 -6.52
C ASN A 113 -8.71 -24.25 -7.12
N VAL A 114 -7.73 -23.43 -7.56
CA VAL A 114 -6.44 -23.92 -8.07
C VAL A 114 -5.54 -24.33 -6.91
N ILE A 115 -5.56 -23.58 -5.81
CA ILE A 115 -4.79 -23.87 -4.60
C ILE A 115 -5.75 -24.08 -3.43
N ARG A 116 -5.50 -25.10 -2.59
CA ARG A 116 -6.23 -25.28 -1.32
C ARG A 116 -5.78 -24.22 -0.31
N TYR A 117 -6.71 -23.37 0.10
CA TYR A 117 -6.47 -22.39 1.15
C TYR A 117 -6.49 -23.08 2.53
N ALA A 118 -5.31 -23.26 3.13
CA ALA A 118 -5.17 -23.84 4.46
C ALA A 118 -4.89 -22.73 5.49
N ALA A 119 -5.92 -22.41 6.29
CA ALA A 119 -5.83 -21.38 7.33
C ALA A 119 -4.83 -21.77 8.43
N GLY A 120 -3.95 -20.86 8.84
CA GLY A 120 -2.94 -21.06 9.89
C GLY A 120 -1.60 -21.63 9.42
N THR A 121 -1.43 -21.85 8.12
CA THR A 121 -0.15 -22.37 7.58
C THR A 121 0.88 -21.26 7.37
N ALA A 122 2.18 -21.59 7.47
CA ALA A 122 3.27 -20.65 7.23
C ALA A 122 3.16 -19.97 5.86
N THR A 123 2.76 -20.73 4.82
CA THR A 123 2.59 -20.18 3.47
C THR A 123 1.51 -19.10 3.39
N GLN A 124 0.44 -19.22 4.18
CA GLN A 124 -0.62 -18.21 4.21
C GLN A 124 -0.15 -16.95 4.95
N GLN A 125 0.69 -17.08 5.97
CA GLN A 125 1.17 -15.95 6.77
C GLN A 125 2.14 -15.04 6.02
N VAL A 126 2.79 -15.53 4.96
CA VAL A 126 3.71 -14.74 4.12
C VAL A 126 3.00 -13.52 3.52
N GLY A 127 1.77 -13.67 3.02
CA GLY A 127 1.05 -12.56 2.39
C GLY A 127 0.73 -11.41 3.34
N PRO A 128 0.05 -11.68 4.47
CA PRO A 128 -0.17 -10.69 5.52
C PRO A 128 1.14 -10.06 6.01
N LEU A 129 2.21 -10.84 6.16
CA LEU A 129 3.52 -10.34 6.59
C LEU A 129 4.12 -9.34 5.59
N LEU A 130 4.03 -9.61 4.29
CA LEU A 130 4.48 -8.68 3.25
C LEU A 130 3.63 -7.40 3.23
N ILE A 131 2.32 -7.52 3.49
CA ILE A 131 1.41 -6.36 3.62
C ILE A 131 1.77 -5.51 4.84
N THR A 132 2.04 -6.11 6.01
CA THR A 132 2.49 -5.34 7.18
C THR A 132 3.83 -4.68 6.91
N LEU A 133 4.75 -5.37 6.24
CA LEU A 133 6.04 -4.79 5.86
C LEU A 133 5.86 -3.58 4.93
N SER A 134 4.91 -3.61 4.00
CA SER A 134 4.62 -2.47 3.11
C SER A 134 4.19 -1.23 3.90
N ALA A 135 3.34 -1.41 4.91
CA ALA A 135 2.89 -0.33 5.78
C ALA A 135 4.04 0.27 6.58
N LEU A 136 4.98 -0.56 7.06
CA LEU A 136 6.16 -0.13 7.81
C LEU A 136 7.17 0.62 6.93
N LEU A 137 7.27 0.26 5.65
CA LEU A 137 8.19 0.91 4.71
C LEU A 137 7.71 2.29 4.25
N ASN A 138 6.41 2.58 4.32
CA ASN A 138 5.87 3.88 3.88
C ASN A 138 6.51 5.08 4.62
N PRO A 139 6.54 5.13 5.98
CA PRO A 139 7.27 6.18 6.69
C PRO A 139 8.76 6.26 6.32
N CYS A 140 9.43 5.12 6.17
CA CYS A 140 10.85 5.05 5.80
C CYS A 140 11.11 5.69 4.43
N VAL A 141 10.29 5.35 3.43
CA VAL A 141 10.35 5.94 2.10
C VAL A 141 10.10 7.45 2.18
N LEU A 142 9.09 7.88 2.94
CA LEU A 142 8.77 9.30 3.08
C LEU A 142 9.94 10.11 3.66
N ILE A 143 10.62 9.58 4.69
CA ILE A 143 11.80 10.21 5.32
C ILE A 143 13.02 10.17 4.37
N ALA A 144 13.21 9.07 3.65
CA ALA A 144 14.30 8.88 2.70
C ALA A 144 14.16 9.76 1.46
N THR A 145 12.94 10.05 1.01
CA THR A 145 12.71 10.80 -0.22
C THR A 145 12.32 12.25 0.03
N SER A 146 11.75 12.63 1.18
CA SER A 146 11.33 14.01 1.46
C SER A 146 12.25 14.74 2.43
N TYR A 147 12.84 15.85 1.97
CA TYR A 147 13.74 16.66 2.80
C TYR A 147 13.00 17.39 3.93
N THR A 148 11.79 17.89 3.66
CA THR A 148 10.99 18.62 4.65
C THR A 148 10.57 17.71 5.79
N VAL A 149 10.10 16.50 5.48
CA VAL A 149 9.74 15.47 6.46
C VAL A 149 10.96 15.07 7.28
N ARG A 150 12.09 14.76 6.63
CA ARG A 150 13.33 14.41 7.33
C ARG A 150 13.78 15.51 8.28
N ARG A 151 13.74 16.77 7.84
CA ARG A 151 14.12 17.93 8.67
C ARG A 151 13.18 18.09 9.87
N GLN A 152 11.88 17.86 9.70
CA GLN A 152 10.92 17.91 10.80
C GLN A 152 11.14 16.77 11.80
N VAL A 153 11.35 15.54 11.34
CA VAL A 153 11.64 14.39 12.21
C VAL A 153 12.90 14.65 13.02
N ILE A 154 13.99 15.06 12.37
CA ILE A 154 15.25 15.41 13.05
C ILE A 154 15.01 16.52 14.08
N ARG A 155 14.27 17.58 13.72
CA ARG A 155 14.00 18.69 14.64
C ARG A 155 13.17 18.25 15.84
N SER A 156 12.17 17.38 15.65
CA SER A 156 11.32 16.89 16.74
C SER A 156 12.06 15.92 17.65
N VAL A 157 12.85 15.00 17.09
CA VAL A 157 13.65 14.04 17.87
C VAL A 157 14.76 14.75 18.63
N LEU A 158 15.54 15.63 17.98
CA LEU A 158 16.60 16.40 18.66
C LEU A 158 16.04 17.37 19.71
N ARG A 159 14.86 17.96 19.50
CA ARG A 159 14.20 18.76 20.55
C ARG A 159 13.78 17.89 21.73
N PHE A 160 13.32 16.67 21.48
CA PHE A 160 12.90 15.75 22.53
C PHE A 160 14.09 15.37 23.42
N ASP A 161 15.24 15.06 22.82
CA ASP A 161 16.49 14.77 23.56
C ASP A 161 16.93 15.95 24.43
N THR A 162 16.95 17.17 23.89
CA THR A 162 17.31 18.37 24.67
C THR A 162 16.36 18.67 25.83
N THR A 163 15.08 18.30 25.72
CA THR A 163 14.08 18.54 26.79
C THR A 163 14.22 17.49 27.90
N ASN A 164 14.48 16.23 27.53
CA ASN A 164 14.73 15.17 28.50
C ASN A 164 16.02 15.43 29.30
N GLU A 165 17.12 15.85 28.67
CA GLU A 165 18.35 16.19 29.39
C GLU A 165 18.14 17.28 30.45
N THR A 166 17.35 18.32 30.16
CA THR A 166 17.05 19.39 31.13
C THR A 166 16.14 18.95 32.29
N SER A 167 15.38 17.86 32.13
CA SER A 167 14.48 17.33 33.18
C SER A 167 15.17 16.37 34.15
N PHE A 168 16.34 15.82 33.79
CA PHE A 168 17.14 14.95 34.67
C PHE A 168 18.18 15.71 35.51
N THR A 169 18.32 17.03 35.29
CA THR A 169 19.28 17.89 36.00
C THR A 169 18.66 18.77 37.10
N ASN A 170 17.37 18.59 37.42
CA ASN A 170 16.69 19.26 38.53
C ASN A 170 16.24 18.27 39.60
#